data_AF-A0A0R1HG68-F1
#
_entry.id   AF-A0A0R1HG68-F1
#
_cell.length_a   1.000
_cell.length_b   1.000
_cell.length_c   1.000
_cell.angle_alpha   90.00
_cell.angle_beta   90.00
_cell.angle_gamma   90.00
#
_symmetry.space_group_name_H-M   'P 1'
#
loop_
_entity.id
_entity.type
_entity.pdbx_description
1 polymer ?
#
loop_
_entity_poly.entity_id
_entity_poly.type
_entity_poly.pdbx_seq_one_letter_code
_entity_poly.pdbx_strand_id
1 'polypeptide(L)' 'MVSVVQTQVDLYENETHNKSINFSDLVSEKYLTEKQEKEAQANHIVISNNVVKTEK' A
#
# COMPACT_ATOMS: atom_id res chain seq x y z
N MET A 1 9.64 5.57 -1.88
CA MET A 1 8.50 5.11 -1.05
C MET A 1 7.35 4.58 -1.92
N VAL A 2 6.78 5.38 -2.82
CA VAL A 2 5.68 4.95 -3.73
C VAL A 2 5.96 3.60 -4.41
N SER A 3 7.13 3.42 -5.02
CA SER A 3 7.48 2.16 -5.69
C SER A 3 7.52 0.95 -4.77
N VAL A 4 7.97 1.13 -3.51
CA VAL A 4 8.01 0.04 -2.52
C VAL A 4 6.59 -0.37 -2.17
N VAL A 5 5.73 0.61 -1.87
CA VAL A 5 4.31 0.37 -1.55
C VAL A 5 3.60 -0.25 -2.76
N GLN A 6 3.89 0.18 -3.99
CA GLN A 6 3.31 -0.44 -5.19
C GLN A 6 3.68 -1.92 -5.30
N THR A 7 4.96 -2.26 -5.12
CA THR A 7 5.37 -3.68 -5.11
C THR A 7 4.64 -4.49 -4.05
N GLN A 8 4.39 -3.93 -2.87
CA GLN A 8 3.62 -4.61 -1.82
C GLN A 8 2.15 -4.80 -2.19
N VAL A 9 1.53 -3.78 -2.83
CA VAL A 9 0.17 -3.87 -3.36
C VAL A 9 0.07 -4.94 -4.44
N ASP A 10 1.01 -4.97 -5.38
CA ASP A 10 1.02 -5.94 -6.49
C ASP A 10 1.14 -7.38 -5.98
N LEU A 11 2.00 -7.62 -4.98
CA LEU A 11 2.15 -8.95 -4.37
C LEU A 11 0.86 -9.37 -3.66
N TYR A 12 0.27 -8.48 -2.86
CA TYR A 12 -0.96 -8.77 -2.15
C TYR A 12 -2.16 -8.99 -3.09
N GLU A 13 -2.27 -8.21 -4.17
CA GLU A 13 -3.27 -8.40 -5.22
C GLU A 13 -3.10 -9.77 -5.88
N ASN A 14 -1.88 -10.16 -6.21
CA ASN A 14 -1.60 -11.43 -6.88
C ASN A 14 -1.97 -12.65 -6.01
N GLU A 15 -1.79 -12.56 -4.69
CA GLU A 15 -2.13 -13.64 -3.77
C GLU A 15 -3.64 -13.71 -3.46
N THR A 16 -4.25 -12.56 -3.18
CA THR A 16 -5.63 -12.50 -2.67
C THR A 16 -6.67 -12.26 -3.75
N HIS A 17 -6.24 -11.84 -4.95
CA HIS A 17 -7.10 -11.32 -6.01
C HIS A 17 -7.99 -10.15 -5.55
N ASN A 18 -7.59 -9.45 -4.48
CA ASN A 18 -8.31 -8.31 -3.94
C ASN A 18 -8.06 -7.06 -4.81
N LYS A 19 -9.15 -6.43 -5.25
CA LYS A 19 -9.13 -5.24 -6.13
C LYS A 19 -9.29 -3.91 -5.38
N SER A 20 -9.37 -3.95 -4.06
CA SER A 20 -9.61 -2.79 -3.21
C SER A 20 -8.66 -2.80 -2.01
N ILE A 21 -7.36 -2.79 -2.29
CA ILE A 21 -6.31 -2.87 -1.29
C ILE A 21 -6.13 -1.51 -0.60
N ASN A 22 -6.02 -1.53 0.73
CA ASN A 22 -5.70 -0.38 1.55
C ASN A 22 -4.46 -0.64 2.44
N PHE A 23 -3.96 0.38 3.12
CA PHE A 23 -2.76 0.24 3.97
C PHE A 23 -2.97 -0.71 5.15
N SER A 24 -4.17 -0.77 5.72
CA SER A 24 -4.48 -1.69 6.83
C SER A 24 -4.40 -3.14 6.38
N ASP A 25 -4.81 -3.46 5.15
CA ASP A 25 -4.68 -4.81 4.60
C ASP A 25 -3.19 -5.21 4.52
N LEU A 26 -2.35 -4.30 4.01
CA LEU A 26 -0.91 -4.53 3.87
C LEU A 26 -0.20 -4.64 5.23
N VAL A 27 -0.64 -3.90 6.25
CA VAL A 27 -0.07 -3.99 7.60
C VAL A 27 -0.52 -5.27 8.30
N SER A 28 -1.81 -5.63 8.20
CA SER A 28 -2.36 -6.87 8.77
C SER A 28 -1.63 -8.10 8.25
N GLU A 29 -1.39 -8.13 6.94
CA GLU A 29 -0.75 -9.24 6.23
C GLU A 29 0.77 -9.10 6.18
N LYS A 30 1.34 -8.14 6.93
CA LYS A 30 2.79 -7.92 7.12
C LYS A 30 3.58 -7.59 5.85
N TYR A 31 2.91 -7.13 4.80
CA TYR A 31 3.49 -6.53 3.62
C TYR A 31 4.10 -5.16 3.92
N LEU A 32 3.52 -4.42 4.87
CA LEU A 32 4.07 -3.19 5.41
C LEU A 32 4.16 -3.24 6.94
N THR A 33 5.10 -2.49 7.48
CA THR A 33 5.12 -2.16 8.91
C THR A 33 4.27 -0.92 9.18
N GLU A 34 3.76 -0.78 10.41
CA GLU A 34 3.07 0.45 10.85
C GLU A 34 3.91 1.72 10.63
N LYS A 35 5.24 1.60 10.73
CA LYS A 35 6.15 2.71 10.47
C LYS A 35 6.10 3.13 8.99
N GLN A 36 6.08 2.17 8.07
CA GLN A 36 6.00 2.44 6.64
C GLN A 36 4.63 2.99 6.25
N GLU A 37 3.55 2.52 6.87
CA GLU A 37 2.22 3.13 6.71
C GLU A 37 2.25 4.61 7.14
N LYS A 38 2.74 4.91 8.35
CA LYS A 38 2.85 6.29 8.84
C LYS A 38 3.71 7.17 7.95
N GLU A 39 4.82 6.63 7.45
CA GLU A 39 5.68 7.35 6.50
C GLU A 39 4.97 7.58 5.16
N ALA A 40 4.21 6.61 4.66
CA ALA A 40 3.41 6.78 3.45
C ALA A 40 2.35 7.87 3.62
N GLN A 41 1.63 7.86 4.74
CA GLN A 41 0.64 8.90 5.10
C GLN A 41 1.28 10.28 5.23
N ALA A 42 2.44 10.38 5.90
CA ALA A 42 3.18 11.65 6.03
C ALA A 42 3.67 12.20 4.69
N ASN A 43 3.90 11.32 3.71
CA ASN A 43 4.26 11.69 2.34
C ASN A 43 3.03 11.83 1.41
N HIS A 44 1.82 11.89 1.96
CA HIS A 44 0.56 12.00 1.20
C HIS A 44 0.41 10.92 0.12
N ILE A 45 0.90 9.70 0.40
CA ILE A 45 0.76 8.56 -0.48
C ILE A 45 -0.60 7.91 -0.23
N VAL A 46 -1.32 7.63 -1.30
CA VAL A 46 -2.62 6.97 -1.28
C VAL A 46 -2.63 5.76 -2.21
N ILE A 47 -3.46 4.77 -1.89
CA ILE A 47 -3.74 3.61 -2.73
C ILE A 47 -5.14 3.82 -3.32
N SER A 48 -5.27 3.78 -4.64
CA SER A 48 -6.55 3.91 -5.34
C SER A 48 -6.60 2.93 -6.50
N ASN A 49 -7.60 2.03 -6.51
CA ASN A 49 -7.71 0.97 -7.49
C ASN A 49 -6.40 0.16 -7.64
N ASN A 50 -5.79 -0.22 -6.50
CA ASN A 50 -4.51 -0.90 -6.41
C ASN A 50 -3.31 -0.16 -7.04
N VAL A 51 -3.47 1.12 -7.38
CA VAL A 51 -2.38 1.98 -7.85
C VAL A 51 -1.99 2.94 -6.74
N VAL A 52 -0.69 2.98 -6.46
CA VAL A 52 -0.09 3.86 -5.45
C VAL A 52 0.33 5.16 -6.10
N LYS A 53 -0.14 6.28 -5.56
CA LYS A 53 0.15 7.62 -6.05
C LYS A 53 0.37 8.58 -4.88
N THR A 54 1.03 9.69 -5.15
CA THR A 54 1.16 10.79 -4.18
C THR A 54 0.12 11.85 -4.52
N GLU A 55 -0.68 12.25 -3.55
CA GLU A 55 -1.56 13.42 -3.66
C GLU A 55 -0.81 14.65 -3.14
N LYS A 56 -0.87 15.75 -3.88
CA LYS A 56 -0.25 17.03 -3.53
C LYS A 56 -1.27 17.97 -2.92
#